data_AF-A0A9D0N7R3-F1
#
_entry.id   AF-A0A9D0N7R3-F1
#
_cell.length_a   1.000
_cell.length_b   1.000
_cell.length_c   1.000
_cell.angle_alpha   90.00
_cell.angle_beta   90.00
_cell.angle_gamma   90.00
#
_symmetry.space_group_name_H-M   'P 1'
#
loop_
_entity.id
_entity.type
_entity.pdbx_description
1 polymer ?
#
loop_
_entity_poly.entity_id
_entity_poly.type
_entity_poly.pdbx_seq_one_letter_code
_entity_poly.pdbx_strand_id
1 'polypeptide(L)'
;MRNCAQPNDISILDRGYNAFWLYALYEVKNQPFCMRAKINRGKQYKAFADSVKKQAIITLTPNKKSIEQCKEKGLPIQPLKLRLIRVELEGDVEVLITNLMDEQAFPAQVFKELYHLRWGVEENYKRLKQWVEIENFSGKSALSVKQDFYAKVLTSNLTAMVANAFLLYFKLAYY
;
A
#
# COMPACT_ATOMS: atom_id res chain seq x y z
N MET A 1 -12.21 11.77 -3.01
CA MET A 1 -11.82 10.54 -2.29
C MET A 1 -12.51 10.57 -0.93
N ARG A 2 -13.46 9.66 -0.66
CA ARG A 2 -13.98 9.50 0.71
C ARG A 2 -12.81 9.07 1.60
N ASN A 3 -12.62 9.76 2.72
CA ASN A 3 -11.57 9.47 3.68
C ASN A 3 -12.00 8.20 4.45
N CYS A 4 -11.65 7.02 3.92
CA CYS A 4 -12.00 5.74 4.54
C CYS A 4 -11.09 5.37 5.72
N ALA A 5 -9.94 6.04 5.85
CA ALA A 5 -9.00 5.84 6.95
C ALA A 5 -9.39 6.71 8.14
N GLN A 6 -9.69 6.08 9.28
CA GLN A 6 -9.88 6.71 10.57
C GLN A 6 -8.53 7.23 11.12
N PRO A 7 -8.53 8.10 12.15
CA PRO A 7 -7.29 8.67 12.71
C PRO A 7 -6.26 7.65 13.19
N ASN A 8 -6.69 6.43 13.55
CA ASN A 8 -5.82 5.35 14.03
C ASN A 8 -5.48 4.30 12.96
N ASP A 9 -5.96 4.49 11.73
CA ASP A 9 -5.69 3.55 10.65
C ASP A 9 -4.35 3.88 9.97
N ILE A 10 -3.61 2.84 9.59
CA ILE A 10 -2.43 2.98 8.77
C ILE A 10 -2.74 2.70 7.30
N SER A 11 -2.31 3.59 6.41
CA SER A 11 -2.39 3.35 4.96
C SER A 11 -1.21 2.51 4.47
N ILE A 12 -1.46 1.33 3.90
CA ILE A 12 -0.41 0.48 3.30
C ILE A 12 -0.44 0.60 1.78
N LEU A 13 0.69 0.95 1.18
CA LEU A 13 0.78 1.42 -0.19
C LEU A 13 1.95 0.79 -0.95
N ASP A 14 1.77 0.59 -2.26
CA ASP A 14 2.78 -0.03 -3.12
C ASP A 14 3.89 0.92 -3.58
N ARG A 15 4.91 0.35 -4.23
CA ARG A 15 5.97 1.06 -4.94
C ARG A 15 5.49 2.08 -5.98
N GLY A 16 4.27 1.94 -6.50
CA GLY A 16 3.66 2.90 -7.43
C GLY A 16 3.35 4.27 -6.81
N TYR A 17 3.24 4.35 -5.48
CA TYR A 17 2.79 5.54 -4.76
C TYR A 17 3.93 6.42 -4.21
N ASN A 18 5.19 6.10 -4.55
CA ASN A 18 6.35 6.89 -4.16
C ASN A 18 6.34 8.28 -4.83
N ALA A 19 5.69 9.25 -4.20
CA ALA A 19 5.63 10.63 -4.65
C ALA A 19 5.72 11.59 -3.46
N PHE A 20 6.53 12.63 -3.60
CA PHE A 20 6.76 13.60 -2.52
C PHE A 20 5.46 14.26 -2.05
N TRP A 21 4.61 14.68 -2.99
CA TRP A 21 3.32 15.29 -2.67
C TRP A 21 2.42 14.37 -1.83
N LEU A 22 2.55 13.05 -1.99
CA LEU A 22 1.76 12.10 -1.22
C LEU A 22 2.27 12.01 0.22
N TYR A 23 3.58 12.00 0.44
CA TYR A 23 4.15 12.10 1.80
C TYR A 23 3.72 13.40 2.48
N ALA A 24 3.80 14.52 1.76
CA ALA A 24 3.35 15.82 2.25
C ALA A 24 1.86 15.84 2.61
N LEU A 25 1.03 15.15 1.83
CA LEU A 25 -0.40 15.00 2.12
C LEU A 25 -0.63 14.21 3.42
N TYR A 26 0.07 13.09 3.61
CA TYR A 26 -0.04 12.29 4.84
C TYR A 26 0.44 13.06 6.08
N GLU A 27 1.49 13.86 5.93
CA GLU A 27 1.99 14.73 6.99
C GLU A 27 0.95 15.78 7.39
N VAL A 28 0.38 16.50 6.42
CA VAL A 28 -0.67 17.51 6.68
C VAL A 28 -1.91 16.90 7.32
N LYS A 29 -2.27 15.67 6.91
CA LYS A 29 -3.41 14.96 7.48
C LYS A 29 -3.12 14.29 8.83
N ASN A 30 -1.86 14.29 9.27
CA ASN A 30 -1.40 13.55 10.44
C ASN A 30 -1.84 12.07 10.41
N GLN A 31 -1.73 11.43 9.24
CA GLN A 31 -2.17 10.05 9.03
C GLN A 31 -0.97 9.12 8.90
N PRO A 32 -0.94 8.00 9.64
CA PRO A 32 0.09 6.98 9.49
C PRO A 32 0.08 6.34 8.11
N PHE A 33 1.27 6.11 7.55
CA PHE A 33 1.40 5.32 6.31
C PHE A 33 2.61 4.40 6.34
N CYS A 34 2.55 3.37 5.49
CA CYS A 34 3.66 2.50 5.14
C CYS A 34 3.66 2.29 3.62
N MET A 35 4.72 2.76 2.96
CA MET A 35 4.90 2.72 1.51
C MET A 35 6.12 1.89 1.14
N ARG A 36 6.01 0.94 0.21
CA ARG A 36 7.21 0.28 -0.33
C ARG A 36 7.99 1.24 -1.22
N ALA A 37 9.28 1.40 -0.97
CA ALA A 37 10.17 2.20 -1.78
C ALA A 37 10.45 1.54 -3.13
N LYS A 38 10.59 2.37 -4.17
CA LYS A 38 11.19 1.93 -5.43
C LYS A 38 12.71 2.08 -5.35
N ILE A 39 13.39 1.01 -4.93
CA ILE A 39 14.85 0.98 -4.67
C ILE A 39 15.65 1.58 -5.84
N ASN A 40 15.30 1.24 -7.08
CA ASN A 40 15.99 1.72 -8.29
C ASN A 40 15.74 3.20 -8.65
N ARG A 41 14.84 3.92 -7.97
CA ARG A 41 14.54 5.34 -8.27
C ARG A 41 15.24 6.35 -7.37
N GLY A 42 15.97 5.92 -6.34
CA GLY A 42 16.64 6.84 -5.43
C GLY A 42 17.96 6.26 -4.93
N LYS A 43 19.05 7.02 -5.12
CA LYS A 43 20.39 6.64 -4.64
C LYS A 43 20.38 6.32 -3.14
N GLN A 44 19.63 7.08 -2.35
CA GLN A 44 19.48 6.87 -0.91
C GLN A 44 18.76 5.55 -0.56
N TYR A 45 17.73 5.15 -1.32
CA TYR A 45 16.99 3.92 -1.06
C TYR A 45 17.81 2.69 -1.44
N LYS A 46 18.56 2.78 -2.55
CA LYS A 46 19.49 1.74 -2.96
C LYS A 46 20.63 1.59 -1.95
N ALA A 47 21.29 2.68 -1.59
CA ALA A 47 22.34 2.66 -0.58
C ALA A 47 21.86 2.11 0.78
N PHE A 48 20.61 2.39 1.15
CA PHE A 48 20.00 1.82 2.36
C PHE A 48 19.67 0.32 2.22
N ALA A 49 19.14 -0.10 1.07
CA ALA A 49 18.85 -1.51 0.79
C ALA A 49 20.12 -2.38 0.82
N ASP A 50 21.22 -1.85 0.26
CA ASP A 50 22.54 -2.48 0.23
C ASP A 50 23.25 -2.43 1.61
N SER A 51 22.70 -1.70 2.57
CA SER A 51 23.26 -1.60 3.93
C SER A 51 22.77 -2.71 4.85
N VAL A 52 23.51 -2.96 5.94
CA VAL A 52 23.14 -3.91 7.00
C VAL A 52 22.15 -3.29 8.01
N LYS A 53 21.81 -2.00 7.86
CA LYS A 53 20.95 -1.31 8.82
C LYS A 53 19.50 -1.77 8.67
N LYS A 54 18.86 -2.08 9.80
CA LYS A 54 17.43 -2.45 9.84
C LYS A 54 16.51 -1.25 9.58
N GLN A 55 16.94 -0.05 9.99
CA GLN A 55 16.17 1.18 9.83
C GLN A 55 17.10 2.40 9.70
N ALA A 56 16.57 3.48 9.13
CA ALA A 56 17.24 4.78 9.08
C ALA A 56 16.21 5.90 8.94
N ILE A 57 16.44 7.04 9.59
CA ILE A 57 15.67 8.26 9.34
C ILE A 57 16.38 9.06 8.25
N ILE A 58 15.65 9.46 7.23
CA ILE A 58 16.12 10.29 6.13
C ILE A 58 15.34 11.61 6.09
N THR A 59 15.96 12.63 5.53
CA THR A 59 15.29 13.88 5.17
C THR A 59 15.15 13.93 3.66
N LEU A 60 13.91 13.84 3.17
CA LEU A 60 13.60 13.90 1.75
C LEU A 60 13.31 15.35 1.35
N THR A 61 14.10 15.87 0.41
CA THR A 61 13.89 17.20 -0.17
C THR A 61 13.14 17.08 -1.50
N PRO A 62 12.11 17.91 -1.77
CA PRO A 62 11.39 17.84 -3.03
C PRO A 62 12.23 18.34 -4.21
N ASN A 63 12.07 17.69 -5.36
CA ASN A 63 12.62 18.17 -6.64
C ASN A 63 11.68 19.19 -7.31
N LYS A 64 12.13 19.85 -8.38
CA LYS A 64 11.34 20.87 -9.10
C LYS A 64 9.92 20.41 -9.45
N LYS A 65 9.77 19.21 -10.01
CA LYS A 65 8.48 18.62 -10.37
C LYS A 65 7.59 18.37 -9.14
N SER A 66 8.19 17.93 -8.04
CA SER A 66 7.48 17.71 -6.79
C SER A 66 6.99 19.01 -6.16
N ILE A 67 7.79 20.08 -6.26
CA ILE A 67 7.42 21.43 -5.80
C ILE A 67 6.20 21.93 -6.59
N GLU A 68 6.22 21.80 -7.92
CA GLU A 68 5.09 22.17 -8.78
C GLU A 68 3.81 21.42 -8.40
N GLN A 69 3.89 20.09 -8.27
CA GLN A 69 2.77 19.26 -7.85
C GLN A 69 2.23 19.61 -6.45
N CYS A 70 3.11 19.98 -5.51
CA CYS A 70 2.69 20.41 -4.18
C CYS A 70 2.00 21.77 -4.23
N LYS A 71 2.52 22.73 -5.01
CA LYS A 71 1.89 24.05 -5.20
C LYS A 71 0.49 23.93 -5.80
N GLU A 72 0.32 23.13 -6.85
CA GLU A 72 -0.99 22.86 -7.46
C GLU A 72 -2.00 22.28 -6.46
N LYS A 73 -1.52 21.54 -5.46
CA LYS A 73 -2.35 20.87 -4.45
C LYS A 73 -2.46 21.63 -3.12
N GLY A 74 -1.82 22.79 -3.01
CA GLY A 74 -1.77 23.54 -1.74
C GLY A 74 -1.01 22.82 -0.62
N LEU A 75 0.00 22.03 -0.96
CA LEU A 75 0.76 21.19 -0.02
C LEU A 75 2.12 21.80 0.35
N PRO A 76 2.66 21.46 1.54
CA PRO A 76 3.96 21.92 1.99
C PRO A 76 5.09 21.43 1.07
N ILE A 77 6.10 22.28 0.91
CA ILE A 77 7.31 22.03 0.11
C ILE A 77 8.58 21.93 0.97
N GLN A 78 8.43 21.94 2.29
CA GLN A 78 9.55 21.77 3.22
C GLN A 78 10.08 20.33 3.14
N PRO A 79 11.39 20.11 3.37
CA PRO A 79 11.92 18.77 3.49
C PRO A 79 11.20 17.96 4.56
N LEU A 80 10.88 16.70 4.24
CA LEU A 80 10.14 15.80 5.12
C LEU A 80 11.09 14.79 5.75
N LYS A 81 10.94 14.55 7.06
CA LYS A 81 11.60 13.42 7.72
C LYS A 81 10.77 12.17 7.45
N LEU A 82 11.44 11.09 7.03
CA LEU A 82 10.83 9.79 6.75
C LEU A 82 11.69 8.69 7.36
N ARG A 83 11.06 7.66 7.90
CA ARG A 83 11.76 6.47 8.40
C ARG A 83 11.75 5.39 7.32
N LEU A 84 12.94 4.88 7.03
CA LEU A 84 13.17 3.72 6.18
C LEU A 84 13.30 2.48 7.03
N ILE A 85 12.69 1.39 6.58
CA ILE A 85 12.74 0.09 7.24
C ILE A 85 13.13 -0.94 6.19
N ARG A 86 14.17 -1.72 6.49
CA ARG A 86 14.68 -2.79 5.63
C ARG A 86 14.00 -4.09 6.03
N VAL A 87 13.30 -4.70 5.08
CA VAL A 87 12.61 -5.98 5.23
C VAL A 87 13.30 -7.02 4.36
N GLU A 88 13.84 -8.05 5.00
CA GLU A 88 14.44 -9.19 4.30
C GLU A 88 13.38 -10.22 3.92
N LEU A 89 13.33 -10.54 2.63
CA LEU A 89 12.55 -11.63 2.05
C LEU A 89 13.47 -12.77 1.61
N GLU A 90 12.87 -13.88 1.19
CA GLU A 90 13.60 -15.02 0.65
C GLU A 90 14.27 -14.65 -0.69
N GLY A 91 15.50 -14.15 -0.62
CA GLY A 91 16.32 -13.80 -1.79
C GLY A 91 16.19 -12.36 -2.30
N ASP A 92 15.39 -11.51 -1.66
CA ASP A 92 15.26 -10.09 -2.02
C ASP A 92 15.16 -9.19 -0.78
N VAL A 93 15.46 -7.90 -0.95
CA VAL A 93 15.36 -6.88 0.09
C VAL A 93 14.32 -5.86 -0.32
N GLU A 94 13.35 -5.64 0.56
CA GLU A 94 12.40 -4.54 0.42
C GLU A 94 12.74 -3.41 1.36
N VAL A 95 12.51 -2.18 0.91
CA VAL A 95 12.61 -0.98 1.75
C VAL A 95 11.22 -0.41 1.89
N LEU A 96 10.76 -0.20 3.12
CA LEU A 96 9.51 0.46 3.45
C LEU A 96 9.80 1.88 3.95
N ILE A 97 8.89 2.80 3.67
CA ILE A 97 8.93 4.22 4.02
C ILE A 97 7.72 4.50 4.88
N THR A 98 7.91 5.09 6.06
CA THR A 98 6.84 5.42 7.00
C THR A 98 7.10 6.76 7.69
N ASN A 99 6.03 7.41 8.16
CA ASN A 99 6.08 8.54 9.09
C ASN A 99 5.99 8.13 10.57
N LEU A 100 5.95 6.82 10.87
CA LEU A 100 5.99 6.30 12.25
C LEU A 100 7.42 6.36 12.81
N MET A 101 7.75 7.49 13.46
CA MET A 101 9.11 7.78 13.94
C MET A 101 9.48 7.11 15.27
N ASP A 102 8.50 6.78 16.10
CA ASP A 102 8.75 6.17 17.41
C ASP A 102 9.19 4.70 17.24
N GLU A 103 10.47 4.43 17.49
CA GLU A 103 11.05 3.10 17.35
C GLU A 103 10.64 2.15 18.47
N GLN A 104 10.25 2.67 19.64
CA GLN A 104 9.78 1.87 20.78
C GLN A 104 8.32 1.47 20.58
N ALA A 105 7.48 2.41 20.15
CA ALA A 105 6.08 2.14 19.84
C ALA A 105 5.92 1.31 18.55
N PHE A 106 6.80 1.53 17.56
CA PHE A 106 6.75 0.83 16.26
C PHE A 106 8.10 0.20 15.91
N PRO A 107 8.42 -0.98 16.47
CA PRO A 107 9.67 -1.69 16.16
C PRO A 107 9.76 -2.11 14.69
N ALA A 108 10.95 -2.07 14.08
CA ALA A 108 11.14 -2.41 12.66
C ALA A 108 10.64 -3.83 12.29
N GLN A 109 10.68 -4.76 13.24
CA GLN A 109 10.32 -6.17 13.05
C GLN A 109 8.85 -6.35 12.65
N VAL A 110 7.94 -5.51 13.17
CA VAL A 110 6.51 -5.65 12.91
C VAL A 110 6.13 -5.27 11.47
N PHE A 111 7.00 -4.51 10.79
CA PHE A 111 6.70 -4.00 9.45
C PHE A 111 6.73 -5.07 8.37
N LYS A 112 7.43 -6.19 8.61
CA LYS A 112 7.39 -7.35 7.70
C LYS A 112 5.98 -7.94 7.63
N GLU A 113 5.40 -8.23 8.78
CA GLU A 113 4.03 -8.77 8.89
C GLU A 113 2.99 -7.74 8.42
N LEU A 114 3.16 -6.48 8.82
CA LEU A 114 2.29 -5.39 8.38
C LEU A 114 2.24 -5.29 6.86
N TYR A 115 3.40 -5.26 6.19
CA TYR A 115 3.44 -5.18 4.74
C TYR A 115 2.94 -6.47 4.07
N HIS A 116 3.12 -7.63 4.72
CA HIS A 116 2.57 -8.89 4.22
C HIS A 116 1.04 -8.89 4.14
N LEU A 117 0.32 -8.14 4.99
CA LEU A 117 -1.14 -7.97 4.87
C LEU A 117 -1.57 -7.40 3.50
N ARG A 118 -0.68 -6.65 2.82
CA ARG A 118 -0.94 -6.14 1.47
C ARG A 118 -0.88 -7.24 0.41
N TRP A 119 -0.14 -8.32 0.62
CA TRP A 119 -0.06 -9.43 -0.34
C TRP A 119 -1.44 -10.03 -0.63
N GLY A 120 -2.32 -10.08 0.38
CA GLY A 120 -3.71 -10.52 0.18
C GLY A 120 -4.46 -9.70 -0.87
N VAL A 121 -4.14 -8.42 -1.03
CA VAL A 121 -4.72 -7.56 -2.07
C VAL A 121 -4.21 -7.95 -3.46
N GLU A 122 -2.92 -8.26 -3.59
CA GLU A 122 -2.33 -8.71 -4.86
C GLU A 122 -2.90 -10.06 -5.30
N GLU A 123 -3.07 -10.98 -4.35
CA GLU A 123 -3.70 -12.27 -4.60
C GLU A 123 -5.17 -12.11 -5.00
N ASN A 124 -5.89 -11.17 -4.37
CA ASN A 124 -7.25 -10.85 -4.78
C ASN A 124 -7.30 -10.24 -6.20
N TYR A 125 -6.36 -9.37 -6.57
CA TYR A 125 -6.27 -8.88 -7.95
C TYR A 125 -6.02 -10.00 -8.95
N LYS A 126 -5.14 -10.96 -8.64
CA LYS A 126 -4.93 -12.15 -9.49
C LYS A 126 -6.22 -12.96 -9.61
N ARG A 127 -6.93 -13.22 -8.51
CA ARG A 127 -8.22 -13.92 -8.53
C ARG A 127 -9.25 -13.19 -9.39
N LEU A 128 -9.37 -11.87 -9.25
CA LEU A 128 -10.31 -11.07 -10.05
C LEU A 128 -9.99 -11.12 -11.55
N LYS A 129 -8.71 -11.12 -11.93
CA LYS A 129 -8.29 -11.19 -13.33
C LYS A 129 -8.39 -12.60 -13.90
N GLN A 130 -7.87 -13.60 -13.18
CA GLN A 130 -7.70 -14.96 -13.70
C GLN A 130 -8.94 -15.83 -13.52
N TRP A 131 -9.68 -15.67 -12.42
CA TRP A 131 -10.83 -16.55 -12.12
C TRP A 131 -12.15 -15.87 -12.44
N VAL A 132 -12.28 -14.59 -12.08
CA VAL A 132 -13.51 -13.81 -12.33
C VAL A 132 -13.51 -13.20 -13.74
N GLU A 133 -12.34 -13.14 -14.40
CA GLU A 133 -12.14 -12.50 -15.70
C GLU A 133 -12.73 -11.10 -15.75
N ILE A 134 -12.41 -10.25 -14.76
CA ILE A 134 -13.06 -8.95 -14.58
C ILE A 134 -12.95 -8.02 -15.81
N GLU A 135 -12.02 -8.30 -16.72
CA GLU A 135 -11.77 -7.59 -17.96
C GLU A 135 -12.54 -8.13 -19.20
N ASN A 136 -13.25 -9.24 -19.07
CA ASN A 136 -14.00 -9.87 -20.17
C ASN A 136 -15.44 -9.30 -20.28
N PHE A 137 -15.63 -8.22 -21.02
CA PHE A 137 -16.92 -7.52 -21.11
C PHE A 137 -17.84 -8.07 -22.19
N SER A 138 -19.14 -8.15 -21.89
CA SER A 138 -20.22 -8.55 -22.79
C SER A 138 -20.52 -7.52 -23.89
N GLY A 139 -20.07 -6.28 -23.72
CA GLY A 139 -20.30 -5.20 -24.67
C GLY A 139 -19.23 -4.12 -24.63
N LYS A 140 -19.25 -3.24 -25.64
CA LYS A 140 -18.26 -2.18 -25.85
C LYS A 140 -18.71 -0.80 -25.33
N SER A 141 -19.95 -0.67 -24.89
CA SER A 141 -20.47 0.61 -24.38
C SER A 141 -19.97 0.85 -22.95
N ALA A 142 -19.75 2.12 -22.58
CA ALA A 142 -19.35 2.48 -21.22
C ALA A 142 -20.36 2.01 -20.16
N LEU A 143 -21.65 1.91 -20.52
CA LEU A 143 -22.69 1.39 -19.65
C LEU A 143 -22.53 -0.12 -19.41
N SER A 144 -22.38 -0.90 -20.48
CA SER A 144 -22.18 -2.36 -20.41
C SER A 144 -20.91 -2.71 -19.62
N VAL A 145 -19.80 -2.01 -19.88
CA VAL A 145 -18.55 -2.18 -19.13
C VAL A 145 -18.75 -1.94 -17.63
N LYS A 146 -19.47 -0.87 -17.24
CA LYS A 146 -19.76 -0.58 -15.82
C LYS A 146 -20.64 -1.65 -15.20
N GLN A 147 -21.70 -2.07 -15.89
CA GLN A 147 -22.63 -3.09 -15.38
C GLN A 147 -21.90 -4.42 -15.13
N ASP A 148 -21.12 -4.88 -16.10
CA ASP A 148 -20.34 -6.11 -15.98
C ASP A 148 -19.30 -6.04 -14.87
N PHE A 149 -18.62 -4.90 -14.72
CA PHE A 149 -17.68 -4.69 -13.63
C PHE A 149 -18.38 -4.85 -12.27
N TYR A 150 -19.50 -4.16 -12.04
CA TYR A 150 -20.21 -4.24 -10.77
C TYR A 150 -20.81 -5.64 -10.52
N ALA A 151 -21.37 -6.28 -11.55
CA ALA A 151 -21.92 -7.63 -11.44
C ALA A 151 -20.83 -8.63 -11.03
N LYS A 152 -19.64 -8.57 -11.66
CA LYS A 152 -18.52 -9.45 -11.33
C LYS A 152 -17.96 -9.23 -9.94
N VAL A 153 -17.84 -7.97 -9.49
CA VAL A 153 -17.42 -7.65 -8.11
C VAL A 153 -18.44 -8.20 -7.11
N LEU A 154 -19.74 -8.02 -7.36
CA LEU A 154 -20.80 -8.54 -6.51
C LEU A 154 -20.73 -10.07 -6.41
N THR A 155 -20.66 -10.76 -7.55
CA THR A 155 -20.55 -12.23 -7.58
C THR A 155 -19.31 -12.72 -6.86
N SER A 156 -18.15 -12.08 -7.05
CA SER A 156 -16.92 -12.42 -6.34
C SER A 156 -17.08 -12.29 -4.82
N ASN A 157 -17.74 -11.23 -4.34
CA ASN A 157 -17.99 -11.02 -2.93
C ASN A 157 -18.95 -12.08 -2.36
N LEU A 158 -20.03 -12.40 -3.08
CA LEU A 158 -20.98 -13.45 -2.68
C LEU A 158 -20.30 -14.82 -2.58
N THR A 159 -19.50 -15.19 -3.57
CA THR A 159 -18.71 -16.43 -3.55
C THR A 159 -17.77 -16.47 -2.34
N ALA A 160 -17.09 -15.36 -2.03
CA ALA A 160 -16.21 -15.28 -0.86
C ALA A 160 -16.99 -15.41 0.46
N MET A 161 -18.17 -14.81 0.56
CA MET A 161 -19.04 -14.92 1.75
C MET A 161 -19.46 -16.37 1.99
N VAL A 162 -19.93 -17.06 0.93
CA VAL A 162 -20.35 -18.48 1.03
C VAL A 162 -19.17 -19.38 1.40
N ALA A 163 -18.01 -19.19 0.76
CA ALA A 163 -16.80 -19.95 1.08
C ALA A 163 -16.35 -19.76 2.53
N ASN A 164 -16.36 -18.51 3.02
CA ASN A 164 -15.98 -18.21 4.40
C ASN A 164 -16.99 -18.79 5.42
N ALA A 165 -18.29 -18.73 5.13
CA ALA A 165 -19.32 -19.32 5.99
C ALA A 165 -19.12 -20.85 6.11
N PHE A 166 -18.84 -21.52 5.00
CA PHE A 166 -18.53 -22.95 4.99
C PHE A 166 -17.27 -23.26 5.81
N LEU A 167 -16.17 -22.53 5.61
CA LEU A 167 -14.92 -22.72 6.37
C LEU A 167 -15.10 -22.52 7.88
N LEU A 168 -15.91 -21.54 8.29
CA LEU A 168 -16.23 -21.32 9.72
C LEU A 168 -17.02 -22.49 10.30
N TYR A 169 -18.00 -23.01 9.56
CA TYR A 169 -18.78 -24.18 9.99
C TYR A 169 -17.89 -25.39 10.22
N PHE A 170 -16.97 -25.70 9.29
CA PHE A 170 -16.02 -26.80 9.46
C PHE A 170 -15.00 -26.55 10.57
N LYS A 171 -14.53 -25.31 10.76
CA LYS A 171 -13.66 -25.02 11.91
C LYS A 171 -14.36 -25.20 13.26
N LEU A 172 -15.65 -24.91 13.35
CA LEU A 172 -16.43 -25.07 14.58
C LEU A 172 -16.96 -26.49 14.79
N ALA A 173 -17.08 -27.30 13.74
CA ALA A 173 -17.55 -28.68 13.83
C ALA A 173 -16.45 -29.71 14.14
N TYR A 174 -15.17 -29.33 14.00
CA TYR A 174 -14.02 -30.22 14.18
C TYR A 174 -13.03 -29.75 15.27
N TYR A 175 -13.48 -28.84 16.15
CA TYR A 175 -12.90 -28.50 17.45
C TYR A 175 -14.00 -28.56 18.50
#